data_AF-A0AA47HYQ8-F1
#
_entry.id   AF-A0AA47HYQ8-F1
#
_cell.length_a   1.000
_cell.length_b   1.000
_cell.length_c   1.000
_cell.angle_alpha   90.00
_cell.angle_beta   90.00
_cell.angle_gamma   90.00
#
_symmetry.space_group_name_H-M   'P 1'
#
loop_
_entity.id
_entity.type
_entity.pdbx_description
1 polymer ?
#
loop_
_entity_poly.entity_id
_entity_poly.type
_entity_poly.pdbx_seq_one_letter_code
_entity_poly.pdbx_strand_id
1 'polypeptide(L)'
;MSDYIDLLIADNDLVLDLSRQPLLVDDRASIAQDIAHMIRDSGLLVTLVAERDRLRQRDCIQQMELLVEADERLVPGTALITQVEPGQYLVTAKTLKFGSIEVAL
;
A
#
# COMPACT_ATOMS: atom_id res chain seq x y z
N MET A 1 12.06 -2.42 -20.55
CA MET A 1 12.90 -2.44 -19.34
C MET A 1 12.00 -1.92 -18.24
N SER A 2 11.87 -2.62 -17.12
CA SER A 2 11.09 -2.13 -15.98
C SER A 2 11.83 -0.95 -15.34
N ASP A 3 11.08 0.07 -14.96
CA ASP A 3 11.63 1.27 -14.30
C ASP A 3 11.82 1.01 -12.80
N TYR A 4 10.99 0.12 -12.22
CA TYR A 4 11.04 -0.25 -10.80
C TYR A 4 11.07 -1.76 -10.66
N ILE A 5 11.96 -2.28 -9.81
CA ILE A 5 12.12 -3.70 -9.52
C ILE A 5 12.39 -3.84 -8.03
N ASP A 6 11.70 -4.78 -7.39
CA ASP A 6 11.95 -5.19 -6.01
C ASP A 6 11.84 -6.72 -5.86
N LEU A 7 12.17 -7.25 -4.68
CA LEU A 7 11.91 -8.62 -4.29
C LEU A 7 10.43 -8.80 -3.97
N LEU A 8 9.81 -9.88 -4.48
CA LEU A 8 8.43 -10.18 -4.16
C LEU A 8 8.31 -10.67 -2.72
N ILE A 9 7.53 -9.94 -1.92
CA ILE A 9 7.17 -10.31 -0.55
C ILE A 9 5.69 -10.70 -0.53
N ALA A 10 5.40 -11.88 -0.01
CA ALA A 10 4.03 -12.33 0.26
C ALA A 10 3.99 -12.98 1.65
N ASP A 11 2.89 -12.78 2.37
CA ASP A 11 2.69 -13.36 3.71
C ASP A 11 3.83 -13.05 4.71
N ASN A 12 4.45 -11.86 4.57
CA ASN A 12 5.60 -11.38 5.34
C ASN A 12 6.92 -12.15 5.11
N ASP A 13 7.06 -12.85 3.98
CA ASP A 13 8.29 -13.54 3.63
C ASP A 13 8.64 -13.40 2.14
N LEU A 14 9.90 -13.70 1.80
CA LEU A 14 10.38 -13.74 0.43
C LEU A 14 9.70 -14.89 -0.32
N VAL A 15 9.10 -14.55 -1.46
CA VAL A 15 8.59 -15.59 -2.37
C VAL A 15 9.77 -16.16 -3.14
N LEU A 16 9.97 -17.48 -3.03
CA LEU A 16 11.05 -18.19 -3.68
C LEU A 16 10.54 -19.05 -4.84
N ASP A 17 11.37 -19.19 -5.87
CA ASP A 17 11.16 -20.16 -6.93
C ASP A 17 11.56 -21.60 -6.49
N LEU A 18 11.41 -22.57 -7.40
CA LEU A 18 11.78 -23.97 -7.16
C LEU A 18 13.28 -24.17 -6.88
N SER A 19 14.12 -23.22 -7.28
CA SER A 19 15.57 -23.21 -7.07
C SER A 19 15.97 -22.43 -5.82
N ARG A 20 15.01 -21.95 -5.02
CA ARG A 20 15.20 -21.10 -3.84
C ARG A 20 15.78 -19.72 -4.15
N GLN A 21 15.53 -19.19 -5.34
CA GLN A 21 15.87 -17.82 -5.69
C GLN A 21 14.67 -16.89 -5.42
N PRO A 22 14.88 -15.70 -4.84
CA PRO A 22 13.82 -14.71 -4.69
C PRO A 22 13.19 -14.35 -6.02
N LEU A 23 11.86 -14.35 -6.07
CA LEU A 23 11.12 -13.80 -7.19
C LEU A 23 11.18 -12.27 -7.15
N LEU A 24 11.13 -11.66 -8.32
CA LEU A 24 11.08 -10.21 -8.48
C LEU A 24 9.66 -9.76 -8.75
N VAL A 25 9.37 -8.53 -8.36
CA VAL A 25 8.15 -7.80 -8.67
C VAL A 25 8.53 -6.49 -9.34
N ASP A 26 7.80 -6.08 -10.37
CA ASP A 26 8.15 -4.91 -11.20
C ASP A 26 7.07 -3.84 -11.27
N ASP A 27 7.51 -2.65 -11.66
CA ASP A 27 6.72 -1.48 -12.01
C ASP A 27 5.52 -1.26 -11.07
N ARG A 28 4.30 -1.45 -11.59
CA ARG A 28 3.06 -1.22 -10.86
C ARG A 28 2.94 -2.08 -9.59
N ALA A 29 3.35 -3.34 -9.68
CA ALA A 29 3.20 -4.28 -8.57
C ALA A 29 4.25 -4.01 -7.48
N SER A 30 5.46 -3.59 -7.87
CA SER A 30 6.49 -3.13 -6.92
C SER A 30 6.03 -1.88 -6.17
N ILE A 31 5.47 -0.88 -6.87
CA ILE A 31 4.91 0.32 -6.22
C ILE A 31 3.78 -0.07 -5.25
N ALA A 32 2.88 -0.96 -5.65
CA ALA A 32 1.79 -1.42 -4.80
C ALA A 32 2.30 -2.11 -3.51
N GLN A 33 3.34 -2.94 -3.63
CA GLN A 33 3.99 -3.59 -2.49
C GLN A 33 4.62 -2.57 -1.54
N ASP A 34 5.34 -1.58 -2.06
CA ASP A 34 5.96 -0.53 -1.26
C ASP A 34 4.93 0.29 -0.48
N ILE A 35 3.81 0.65 -1.12
CA ILE A 35 2.72 1.36 -0.45
C ILE A 35 2.11 0.51 0.67
N ALA A 36 1.90 -0.79 0.44
CA ALA A 36 1.41 -1.69 1.47
C ALA A 36 2.37 -1.74 2.68
N HIS A 37 3.67 -1.89 2.43
CA HIS A 37 4.68 -1.91 3.48
C HIS A 37 4.75 -0.57 4.22
N MET A 38 4.81 0.55 3.51
CA MET A 38 4.85 1.89 4.11
C MET A 38 3.66 2.14 5.05
N ILE A 39 2.45 1.76 4.65
CA ILE A 39 1.27 1.92 5.51
C ILE A 39 1.37 1.01 6.73
N ARG A 40 1.83 -0.24 6.57
CA ARG A 40 2.02 -1.17 7.70
C ARG A 40 3.08 -0.67 8.68
N ASP A 41 4.20 -0.18 8.17
CA ASP A 41 5.32 0.34 8.95
C ASP A 41 4.97 1.63 9.70
N SER A 42 4.01 2.42 9.19
CA SER A 42 3.52 3.62 9.87
C SER A 42 2.82 3.35 11.20
N GLY A 43 2.28 2.14 11.40
CA GLY A 43 1.47 1.78 12.57
C GLY A 43 0.06 2.42 12.60
N LEU A 44 -0.33 3.18 11.57
CA LEU A 44 -1.63 3.84 11.50
C LEU A 44 -2.79 2.83 11.43
N LEU A 45 -2.63 1.69 10.75
CA LEU A 45 -3.64 0.63 10.73
C LEU A 45 -3.94 0.08 12.12
N VAL A 46 -2.91 -0.16 12.94
CA VAL A 46 -3.07 -0.63 14.32
C VAL A 46 -3.83 0.39 15.16
N THR A 47 -3.50 1.67 14.96
CA THR A 47 -4.18 2.80 15.61
C THR A 47 -5.66 2.86 15.22
N LEU A 48 -5.95 2.72 13.93
CA LEU A 48 -7.31 2.77 13.37
C LEU A 48 -8.20 1.65 13.89
N VAL A 49 -7.67 0.42 14.00
CA VAL A 49 -8.42 -0.75 14.51
C VAL A 49 -8.82 -0.58 15.98
N ALA A 50 -7.98 0.06 16.79
CA ALA A 50 -8.26 0.31 18.20
C ALA A 50 -9.21 1.50 18.44
N GLU A 51 -9.30 2.43 17.49
CA GLU A 51 -10.05 3.67 17.64
C GLU A 51 -11.56 3.46 17.48
N ARG A 52 -12.35 4.13 18.35
CA ARG A 52 -13.81 4.06 18.38
C ARG A 52 -14.47 5.40 18.05
N ASP A 53 -13.72 6.50 18.16
CA ASP A 53 -14.16 7.83 17.77
C ASP A 53 -14.12 7.99 16.25
N ARG A 54 -15.28 8.29 15.65
CA ARG A 54 -15.43 8.41 14.19
C ARG A 54 -14.62 9.56 13.60
N LEU A 55 -14.43 10.66 14.33
CA LEU A 55 -13.62 11.78 13.85
C LEU A 55 -12.15 11.40 13.81
N ARG A 56 -11.67 10.69 14.85
CA ARG A 56 -10.28 10.20 14.89
C ARG A 56 -10.02 9.09 13.88
N GLN A 57 -10.99 8.22 13.63
CA GLN A 57 -10.91 7.24 12.54
C GLN A 57 -10.73 7.93 11.19
N ARG A 58 -11.53 8.97 10.92
CA ARG A 58 -11.42 9.76 9.68
C ARG A 58 -10.08 10.48 9.58
N ASP A 59 -9.59 11.05 10.68
CA ASP A 59 -8.28 11.69 10.72
C ASP A 59 -7.15 10.69 10.44
N CYS A 60 -7.19 9.50 11.05
CA CYS A 60 -6.20 8.45 10.81
C CYS A 60 -6.22 7.95 9.36
N ILE A 61 -7.39 7.80 8.75
CA ILE A 61 -7.53 7.49 7.31
C ILE A 61 -6.92 8.61 6.47
N GLN A 62 -7.21 9.87 6.78
CA GLN A 62 -6.65 11.01 6.06
C GLN A 62 -5.12 11.07 6.17
N GLN A 63 -4.56 10.75 7.33
CA GLN A 63 -3.11 10.67 7.53
C GLN A 63 -2.48 9.57 6.68
N MET A 64 -3.12 8.40 6.58
CA MET A 64 -2.66 7.33 5.70
C MET A 64 -2.74 7.73 4.22
N GLU A 65 -3.81 8.40 3.79
CA GLU A 65 -3.91 8.94 2.43
C GLU A 65 -2.77 9.93 2.15
N LEU A 66 -2.53 10.90 3.04
CA LEU A 66 -1.42 11.85 2.90
C LEU A 66 -0.05 11.17 2.86
N LEU A 67 0.12 10.07 3.60
CA LEU A 67 1.34 9.26 3.57
C LEU A 67 1.53 8.59 2.20
N VAL A 68 0.45 8.04 1.62
CA VAL A 68 0.47 7.48 0.26
C VAL A 68 0.80 8.56 -0.78
N GLU A 69 0.19 9.74 -0.65
CA GLU A 69 0.41 10.87 -1.57
C GLU A 69 1.84 11.44 -1.53
N ALA A 70 2.62 11.13 -0.48
CA ALA A 70 4.01 11.53 -0.39
C ALA A 70 4.95 10.70 -1.31
N ASP A 71 4.47 9.59 -1.87
CA ASP A 71 5.22 8.80 -2.85
C ASP A 71 5.27 9.51 -4.21
N GLU A 72 6.47 9.91 -4.63
CA GLU A 72 6.72 10.65 -5.88
C GLU A 72 6.28 9.89 -7.15
N ARG A 73 6.02 8.58 -7.06
CA ARG A 73 5.59 7.74 -8.18
C ARG A 73 4.08 7.80 -8.41
N LEU A 74 3.33 8.37 -7.46
CA LEU A 74 1.88 8.52 -7.51
C LEU A 74 1.48 9.94 -7.95
N VAL A 75 0.26 10.06 -8.47
CA VAL A 75 -0.36 11.33 -8.83
C VAL A 75 -1.01 11.93 -7.57
N PRO A 76 -0.56 13.11 -7.12
CA PRO A 76 -1.13 13.76 -5.94
C PRO A 76 -2.65 13.96 -6.04
N GLY A 77 -3.37 13.62 -4.99
CA GLY A 77 -4.82 13.74 -4.86
C GLY A 77 -5.61 12.60 -5.48
N THR A 78 -4.98 11.45 -5.73
CA THR A 78 -5.64 10.25 -6.25
C THR A 78 -5.67 9.08 -5.26
N ALA A 79 -4.93 9.16 -4.15
CA ALA A 79 -4.96 8.17 -3.09
C ALA A 79 -6.30 8.25 -2.34
N LEU A 80 -6.94 7.10 -2.20
CA LEU A 80 -8.20 6.95 -1.51
C LEU A 80 -8.16 5.65 -0.72
N ILE A 81 -8.50 5.73 0.57
CA ILE A 81 -8.60 4.57 1.45
C ILE A 81 -10.05 4.36 1.86
N THR A 82 -10.60 3.21 1.49
CA THR A 82 -11.99 2.84 1.79
C THR A 82 -12.05 1.57 2.63
N GLN A 83 -12.98 1.53 3.56
CA GLN A 83 -13.25 0.31 4.31
C GLN A 83 -14.22 -0.56 3.51
N VAL A 84 -13.79 -1.78 3.15
CA VAL A 84 -14.62 -2.75 2.42
C VAL A 84 -15.38 -3.66 3.38
N GLU A 85 -14.70 -4.09 4.44
CA GLU A 85 -15.26 -4.88 5.54
C GLU A 85 -14.71 -4.37 6.88
N PRO A 86 -15.34 -4.69 8.02
CA PRO A 86 -14.80 -4.31 9.33
C PRO A 86 -13.35 -4.79 9.50
N GLY A 87 -12.42 -3.83 9.57
CA GLY A 87 -10.99 -4.08 9.69
C GLY A 87 -10.23 -4.38 8.38
N GLN A 88 -10.90 -4.41 7.22
CA GLN A 88 -10.26 -4.54 5.91
C GLN A 88 -10.36 -3.24 5.13
N TYR A 89 -9.23 -2.78 4.59
CA TYR A 89 -9.15 -1.50 3.89
C TYR A 89 -8.61 -1.71 2.48
N LEU A 90 -9.21 -1.02 1.51
CA LEU A 90 -8.75 -0.97 0.14
C LEU A 90 -8.17 0.42 -0.12
N VAL A 91 -6.89 0.45 -0.49
CA VAL A 91 -6.19 1.62 -0.99
C VAL A 91 -6.25 1.60 -2.51
N THR A 92 -6.64 2.72 -3.09
CA THR A 92 -6.57 2.94 -4.53
C THR A 92 -5.80 4.22 -4.80
N ALA A 93 -4.94 4.23 -5.81
CA ALA A 93 -4.19 5.42 -6.22
C ALA A 93 -3.79 5.32 -7.70
N LYS A 94 -3.47 6.45 -8.33
CA LYS A 94 -2.99 6.48 -9.71
C LYS A 94 -1.49 6.71 -9.74
N THR A 95 -0.75 5.81 -10.37
CA THR A 95 0.68 6.00 -10.66
C THR A 95 0.86 6.96 -11.83
N LEU A 96 2.02 7.63 -11.88
CA LEU A 96 2.37 8.54 -12.97
C LEU A 96 2.49 7.83 -14.32
N LYS A 97 3.00 6.58 -14.33
CA LYS A 97 3.37 5.86 -15.56
C LYS A 97 2.57 4.59 -15.84
N PHE A 98 2.01 3.94 -14.82
CA PHE A 98 1.50 2.55 -14.93
C PHE A 98 -0.01 2.40 -14.65
N GLY A 99 -0.75 3.51 -14.63
CA GLY A 99 -2.19 3.51 -14.35
C GLY A 99 -2.51 3.36 -12.87
N SER A 100 -3.69 2.82 -12.55
CA SER A 100 -4.15 2.70 -11.15
C SER A 100 -3.58 1.46 -10.46
N ILE A 101 -3.30 1.61 -9.16
CA ILE A 101 -2.99 0.53 -8.23
C ILE A 101 -4.15 0.32 -7.26
N GLU A 102 -4.29 -0.92 -6.81
CA GLU A 102 -5.24 -1.33 -5.78
C GLU A 102 -4.48 -2.21 -4.79
N VAL A 103 -4.55 -1.88 -3.51
CA VAL A 103 -3.86 -2.59 -2.43
C VAL A 103 -4.86 -2.91 -1.32
N ALA A 104 -5.01 -4.19 -1.01
CA ALA A 104 -5.80 -4.65 0.12
C ALA A 104 -4.93 -4.71 1.38
N LEU A 105 -5.43 -4.15 2.49
CA LEU A 105 -4.79 -4.07 3.80
C LEU A 105 -5.62 -4.80 4.86
#